data_AF-A0A5C9BQ75-F1
#
_entry.id   AF-A0A5C9BQ75-F1
#
_cell.length_a   1.000
_cell.length_b   1.000
_cell.length_c   1.000
_cell.angle_alpha   90.00
_cell.angle_beta   90.00
_cell.angle_gamma   90.00
#
_symmetry.space_group_name_H-M   'P 1'
#
loop_
_entity.id
_entity.type
_entity.pdbx_description
1 polymer ?
#
loop_
_entity_poly.entity_id
_entity_poly.type
_entity_poly.pdbx_seq_one_letter_code
_entity_poly.pdbx_strand_id
1 'polypeptide(L)'
;MDSNVDYQAVRRACCELMGRGERASRPNVQDLLATKEYLGHKGSNAVVQGYINDFWVEVGQRLNEPPRTVAGVPDAFVSIIDKALVDMVSAARNIAESELAGRKAEMAVQAQKMEKAIQEARDSALAADQLRLRAEGELNAVQTRINELRGNLASAEQRLADESRRNEAQARTIEEKDAEIRRHFDAIEAANRALEQANQQHREESHRLLKQVDDERQSGRKEAQRLNNLLEKARSETTEARNESTRQREENARIQSENAALGANKSSLEASVADLNGRLANAEQTLRRAQEESTVLRVRYETAEQLRQEASGQCNTQAEELGELRRTVEQLESNLAVARAAQHRAEGDLKSPG
;
A
#
# COMPACT_ATOMS: atom_id res chain seq x y z
N MET A 1 93.37 -43.21 109.14
CA MET A 1 94.18 -42.31 109.95
C MET A 1 93.25 -41.59 110.89
N ASP A 2 93.50 -41.79 112.18
CA ASP A 2 92.62 -41.39 113.26
C ASP A 2 92.30 -39.89 113.22
N SER A 3 91.02 -39.63 113.47
CA SER A 3 90.37 -38.32 113.42
C SER A 3 90.90 -37.46 114.57
N ASN A 4 92.01 -36.74 114.34
CA ASN A 4 92.59 -35.79 115.29
C ASN A 4 91.75 -34.50 115.34
N VAL A 5 90.53 -34.61 115.84
CA VAL A 5 89.79 -33.43 116.32
C VAL A 5 90.39 -33.03 117.66
N ASP A 6 90.84 -31.79 117.75
CA ASP A 6 91.36 -31.20 118.99
C ASP A 6 90.25 -30.40 119.70
N TYR A 7 90.32 -30.35 121.04
CA TYR A 7 89.38 -29.62 121.89
C TYR A 7 89.29 -28.13 121.50
N GLN A 8 90.40 -27.51 121.10
CA GLN A 8 90.42 -26.09 120.70
C GLN A 8 89.56 -25.80 119.46
N ALA A 9 89.50 -26.72 118.50
CA ALA A 9 88.66 -26.57 117.31
C ALA A 9 87.17 -26.64 117.67
N VAL A 10 86.80 -27.60 118.54
CA VAL A 10 85.43 -27.74 119.05
C VAL A 10 85.02 -26.51 119.86
N ARG A 11 85.89 -26.04 120.77
CA ARG A 11 85.67 -24.86 121.59
C ARG A 11 85.42 -23.60 120.76
N ARG A 12 86.20 -23.37 119.70
CA ARG A 12 86.03 -22.22 118.81
C ARG A 12 84.69 -22.29 118.06
N ALA A 13 84.30 -23.47 117.56
CA ALA A 13 83.01 -23.66 116.88
C ALA A 13 81.82 -23.43 117.83
N CYS A 14 81.91 -23.90 119.07
CA CYS A 14 80.90 -23.64 120.09
C CYS A 14 80.77 -22.14 120.40
N CYS A 15 81.88 -21.41 120.54
CA CYS A 15 81.85 -19.96 120.75
C CYS A 15 81.22 -19.20 119.58
N GLU A 16 81.49 -19.61 118.34
CA GLU A 16 80.93 -18.99 117.15
C GLU A 16 79.42 -19.21 117.02
N LEU A 17 78.95 -20.44 117.29
CA LEU A 17 77.50 -20.73 117.34
C LEU A 17 76.80 -19.89 118.39
N MET A 18 77.39 -19.79 119.59
CA MET A 18 76.85 -18.92 120.64
C MET A 18 76.82 -17.44 120.22
N GLY A 19 77.85 -16.96 119.51
CA GLY A 19 77.89 -15.60 118.96
C GLY A 19 76.82 -15.33 117.90
N ARG A 20 76.36 -16.37 117.18
CA ARG A 20 75.25 -16.30 116.21
C ARG A 20 73.86 -16.49 116.85
N GLY A 21 73.79 -16.75 118.15
CA GLY A 21 72.54 -17.07 118.86
C GLY A 21 72.03 -18.51 118.61
N GLU A 22 72.86 -19.37 118.02
CA GLU A 22 72.54 -20.78 117.76
C GLU A 22 73.05 -21.68 118.89
N ARG A 23 72.32 -22.78 119.18
CA ARG A 23 72.73 -23.73 120.23
C ARG A 23 73.90 -24.59 119.77
N ALA A 24 74.99 -24.59 120.54
CA ALA A 24 76.15 -25.47 120.33
C ALA A 24 75.80 -26.95 120.62
N SER A 25 75.12 -27.57 119.66
CA SER A 25 74.75 -28.99 119.66
C SER A 25 75.67 -29.76 118.71
N ARG A 26 75.82 -31.07 118.93
CA ARG A 26 76.69 -31.93 118.10
C ARG A 26 76.49 -31.75 116.58
N PRO A 27 75.26 -31.72 116.04
CA PRO A 27 75.06 -31.51 114.60
C PRO A 27 75.67 -30.20 114.12
N ASN A 28 75.32 -29.08 114.76
CA ASN A 28 75.77 -27.75 114.36
C ASN A 28 77.29 -27.60 114.48
N VAL A 29 77.88 -28.13 115.56
CA VAL A 29 79.33 -28.12 115.75
C VAL A 29 80.02 -28.99 114.70
N GLN A 30 79.47 -30.16 114.35
CA GLN A 30 80.05 -30.98 113.29
C GLN A 30 79.93 -30.37 111.90
N ASP A 31 78.85 -29.63 111.63
CA ASP A 31 78.70 -28.92 110.36
C ASP A 31 79.72 -27.77 110.26
N LEU A 32 79.97 -27.05 111.36
CA LEU A 32 81.04 -26.04 111.44
C LEU A 32 82.45 -26.65 111.33
N LEU A 33 82.71 -27.78 111.99
CA LEU A 33 84.01 -28.47 111.88
C LEU A 33 84.25 -29.00 110.44
N ALA A 34 83.19 -29.40 109.75
CA ALA A 34 83.24 -29.85 108.36
C ALA A 34 83.52 -28.70 107.37
N THR A 35 83.33 -27.44 107.77
CA THR A 35 83.73 -26.29 106.96
C THR A 35 85.25 -26.23 106.83
N LYS A 36 85.74 -25.77 105.68
CA LYS A 36 87.19 -25.66 105.40
C LYS A 36 87.94 -24.74 106.37
N GLU A 37 87.23 -23.85 107.07
CA GLU A 37 87.79 -22.90 108.04
C GLU A 37 88.19 -23.54 109.38
N TYR A 38 87.67 -24.73 109.69
CA TYR A 38 87.95 -25.44 110.93
C TYR A 38 88.85 -26.66 110.71
N LEU A 39 88.29 -27.78 110.26
CA LEU A 39 89.03 -29.02 110.02
C LEU A 39 88.74 -29.60 108.61
N GLY A 40 87.68 -29.13 107.93
CA GLY A 40 87.29 -29.63 106.62
C GLY A 40 86.74 -31.07 106.61
N HIS A 41 86.58 -31.68 107.79
CA HIS A 41 85.98 -33.01 107.96
C HIS A 41 85.23 -33.11 109.29
N LYS A 42 84.26 -34.03 109.38
CA LYS A 42 83.55 -34.32 110.63
C LYS A 42 84.45 -35.14 111.56
N GLY A 43 84.39 -34.84 112.85
CA GLY A 43 85.05 -35.62 113.89
C GLY A 43 84.28 -36.87 114.30
N SER A 44 84.94 -37.77 115.05
CA SER A 44 84.22 -38.86 115.73
C SER A 44 83.13 -38.30 116.63
N ASN A 45 81.90 -38.82 116.49
CA ASN A 45 80.74 -38.38 117.25
C ASN A 45 80.96 -38.40 118.76
N ALA A 46 81.62 -39.45 119.28
CA ALA A 46 81.90 -39.61 120.70
C ALA A 46 82.93 -38.57 121.19
N VAL A 47 83.96 -38.29 120.38
CA VAL A 47 85.02 -37.33 120.71
C VAL A 47 84.49 -35.90 120.69
N VAL A 48 83.74 -35.52 119.64
CA VAL A 48 83.14 -34.18 119.53
C VAL A 48 82.11 -33.96 120.65
N GLN A 49 81.30 -34.96 120.99
CA GLN A 49 80.36 -34.84 122.11
C GLN A 49 81.08 -34.75 123.46
N GLY A 50 82.18 -35.50 123.66
CA GLY A 50 83.04 -35.38 124.84
C GLY A 50 83.57 -33.96 125.00
N TYR A 51 84.16 -33.39 123.95
CA TYR A 51 84.65 -32.01 123.96
C TYR A 51 83.55 -30.95 124.06
N ILE A 52 82.35 -31.17 123.52
CA ILE A 52 81.20 -30.28 123.76
C ILE A 52 80.80 -30.32 125.23
N ASN A 53 80.80 -31.51 125.85
CA ASN A 53 80.51 -31.63 127.27
C ASN A 53 81.59 -30.96 128.11
N ASP A 54 82.87 -31.17 127.81
CA ASP A 54 84.00 -30.51 128.47
C ASP A 54 83.94 -28.99 128.29
N PHE A 55 83.51 -28.52 127.11
CA PHE A 55 83.25 -27.11 126.85
C PHE A 55 82.12 -26.57 127.73
N TRP A 56 81.00 -27.29 127.87
CA TRP A 56 79.92 -26.88 128.75
C TRP A 56 80.29 -26.98 130.24
N VAL A 57 81.19 -27.88 130.62
CA VAL A 57 81.77 -27.95 131.96
C VAL A 57 82.74 -26.79 132.18
N GLU A 58 83.60 -26.44 131.22
CA GLU A 58 84.50 -25.28 131.30
C GLU A 58 83.72 -23.96 131.34
N VAL A 59 82.74 -23.79 130.45
CA VAL A 59 81.83 -22.63 130.43
C VAL A 59 80.99 -22.60 131.70
N GLY A 60 80.51 -23.76 132.17
CA GLY A 60 79.82 -23.89 133.44
C GLY A 60 80.69 -23.53 134.65
N GLN A 61 81.96 -23.92 134.67
CA GLN A 61 82.93 -23.55 135.71
C GLN A 61 83.28 -22.06 135.64
N ARG A 62 83.46 -21.49 134.44
CA ARG A 62 83.66 -20.05 134.23
C ARG A 62 82.42 -19.20 134.56
N LEU A 63 81.22 -19.77 134.45
CA LEU A 63 79.95 -19.14 134.82
C LEU A 63 79.61 -19.33 136.31
N ASN A 64 80.09 -20.41 136.96
CA ASN A 64 79.92 -20.69 138.39
C ASN A 64 81.05 -20.13 139.29
N GLU A 65 82.03 -19.43 138.74
CA GLU A 65 82.92 -18.57 139.52
C GLU A 65 82.31 -17.16 139.68
N PRO A 66 81.91 -16.77 140.90
CA PRO A 66 81.99 -15.38 141.33
C PRO A 66 83.04 -15.23 142.45
N PRO A 67 83.77 -14.09 142.52
CA PRO A 67 83.29 -12.78 142.11
C PRO A 67 84.24 -11.99 141.19
N ARG A 68 83.66 -11.26 140.23
CA ARG A 68 84.27 -10.04 139.69
C ARG A 68 84.28 -9.00 140.80
N THR A 69 85.33 -8.99 141.59
CA THR A 69 85.72 -7.79 142.35
C THR A 69 86.13 -6.74 141.31
N VAL A 70 85.16 -5.91 140.90
CA VAL A 70 85.47 -4.67 140.18
C VAL A 70 86.16 -3.78 141.21
N ALA A 71 87.50 -3.73 141.14
CA ALA A 71 88.32 -3.00 142.11
C ALA A 71 87.79 -1.56 142.27
N GLY A 72 87.26 -1.25 143.45
CA GLY A 72 86.76 0.09 143.81
C GLY A 72 85.23 0.24 143.90
N VAL A 73 84.41 -0.79 143.65
CA VAL A 73 82.94 -0.70 143.80
C VAL A 73 82.43 -1.56 144.97
N PRO A 74 81.81 -0.97 146.00
CA PRO A 74 81.22 -1.71 147.13
C PRO A 74 80.08 -2.64 146.70
N ASP A 75 79.99 -3.84 147.27
CA ASP A 75 79.00 -4.89 146.94
C ASP A 75 77.54 -4.41 146.95
N ALA A 76 77.22 -3.38 147.77
CA ALA A 76 75.89 -2.76 147.79
C ALA A 76 75.44 -2.24 146.41
N PHE A 77 76.37 -1.75 145.58
CA PHE A 77 76.07 -1.18 144.27
C PHE A 77 75.92 -2.23 143.16
N VAL A 78 76.48 -3.44 143.33
CA VAL A 78 76.38 -4.51 142.33
C VAL A 78 74.91 -4.93 142.13
N SER A 79 74.17 -5.12 143.23
CA SER A 79 72.73 -5.45 143.18
C SER A 79 71.87 -4.37 142.50
N ILE A 80 72.27 -3.10 142.64
CA ILE A 80 71.58 -1.95 142.03
C ILE A 80 71.85 -1.95 140.51
N ILE A 81 73.09 -2.24 140.10
CA ILE A 81 73.48 -2.33 138.68
C ILE A 81 72.76 -3.50 138.00
N ASP A 82 72.70 -4.66 138.65
CA ASP A 82 72.00 -5.84 138.08
C ASP A 82 70.51 -5.58 137.93
N LYS A 83 69.87 -4.96 138.93
CA LYS A 83 68.46 -4.57 138.83
C LYS A 83 68.23 -3.55 137.71
N ALA A 84 69.10 -2.55 137.59
CA ALA A 84 69.01 -1.56 136.51
C ALA A 84 69.18 -2.19 135.12
N LEU A 85 70.05 -3.19 134.96
CA LEU A 85 70.23 -3.91 133.69
C LEU A 85 68.99 -4.76 133.35
N VAL A 86 68.41 -5.47 134.31
CA VAL A 86 67.16 -6.23 134.11
C VAL A 86 66.01 -5.30 133.73
N ASP A 87 65.88 -4.17 134.42
CA ASP A 87 64.88 -3.15 134.13
C ASP A 87 65.09 -2.53 132.73
N MET A 88 66.34 -2.24 132.33
CA MET A 88 66.65 -1.75 130.98
C MET A 88 66.33 -2.78 129.89
N VAL A 89 66.65 -4.05 130.08
CA VAL A 89 66.34 -5.12 129.11
C VAL A 89 64.84 -5.34 129.00
N SER A 90 64.10 -5.30 130.12
CA SER A 90 62.65 -5.41 130.10
C SER A 90 61.98 -4.21 129.43
N ALA A 91 62.47 -2.99 129.68
CA ALA A 91 62.02 -1.77 129.00
C ALA A 91 62.32 -1.82 127.49
N ALA A 92 63.53 -2.23 127.10
CA ALA A 92 63.90 -2.39 125.70
C ALA A 92 63.04 -3.45 124.98
N ARG A 93 62.73 -4.56 125.66
CA ARG A 93 61.82 -5.59 125.15
C ARG A 93 60.39 -5.07 124.99
N ASN A 94 59.87 -4.36 125.98
CA ASN A 94 58.53 -3.77 125.91
C ASN A 94 58.43 -2.72 124.80
N ILE A 95 59.47 -1.90 124.60
CA ILE A 95 59.56 -0.94 123.49
C ILE A 95 59.59 -1.69 122.15
N ALA A 96 60.43 -2.72 122.01
CA ALA A 96 60.52 -3.50 120.79
C ALA A 96 59.20 -4.24 120.46
N GLU A 97 58.52 -4.80 121.47
CA GLU A 97 57.21 -5.44 121.31
C GLU A 97 56.13 -4.43 120.93
N SER A 98 56.13 -3.23 121.52
CA SER A 98 55.21 -2.13 121.16
C SER A 98 55.45 -1.61 119.75
N GLU A 99 56.70 -1.37 119.35
CA GLU A 99 57.05 -0.94 118.00
C GLU A 99 56.71 -2.01 116.96
N LEU A 100 56.95 -3.29 117.27
CA LEU A 100 56.63 -4.40 116.39
C LEU A 100 55.10 -4.56 116.25
N ALA A 101 54.35 -4.38 117.34
CA ALA A 101 52.89 -4.34 117.30
C ALA A 101 52.36 -3.16 116.46
N GLY A 102 52.96 -1.97 116.62
CA GLY A 102 52.64 -0.78 115.83
C GLY A 102 52.90 -1.00 114.34
N ARG A 103 54.09 -1.49 113.98
CA ARG A 103 54.45 -1.83 112.59
C ARG A 103 53.53 -2.90 112.01
N LYS A 104 53.14 -3.92 112.79
CA LYS A 104 52.18 -4.94 112.35
C LYS A 104 50.80 -4.34 112.07
N ALA A 105 50.31 -3.44 112.92
CA ALA A 105 49.03 -2.77 112.72
C ALA A 105 49.07 -1.87 111.47
N GLU A 106 50.14 -1.10 111.29
CA GLU A 106 50.34 -0.27 110.09
C GLU A 106 50.40 -1.11 108.81
N MET A 107 51.16 -2.21 108.82
CA MET A 107 51.22 -3.15 107.70
C MET A 107 49.86 -3.78 107.40
N ALA A 108 49.04 -4.09 108.41
CA ALA A 108 47.69 -4.60 108.21
C ALA A 108 46.76 -3.56 107.57
N VAL A 109 46.83 -2.29 108.00
CA VAL A 109 46.07 -1.20 107.38
C VAL A 109 46.52 -0.96 105.93
N GLN A 110 47.83 -1.01 105.67
CA GLN A 110 48.36 -0.89 104.30
C GLN A 110 47.93 -2.06 103.42
N ALA A 111 47.99 -3.29 103.92
CA ALA A 111 47.53 -4.48 103.21
C ALA A 111 46.05 -4.38 102.86
N GLN A 112 45.20 -3.95 103.80
CA GLN A 112 43.76 -3.77 103.54
C GLN A 112 43.49 -2.66 102.51
N LYS A 113 44.24 -1.54 102.57
CA LYS A 113 44.15 -0.47 101.55
C LYS A 113 44.57 -0.97 100.17
N MET A 114 45.65 -1.75 100.09
CA MET A 114 46.11 -2.35 98.83
C MET A 114 45.09 -3.35 98.29
N GLU A 115 44.54 -4.21 99.14
CA GLU A 115 43.52 -5.18 98.74
C GLU A 115 42.26 -4.48 98.20
N LYS A 116 41.81 -3.42 98.87
CA LYS A 116 40.70 -2.60 98.38
C LYS A 116 41.01 -1.93 97.04
N ALA A 117 42.21 -1.35 96.88
CA ALA A 117 42.62 -0.74 95.63
C ALA A 117 42.72 -1.76 94.47
N ILE A 118 43.21 -2.97 94.76
CA ILE A 118 43.24 -4.08 93.80
C ILE A 118 41.81 -4.49 93.40
N GLN A 119 40.89 -4.57 94.37
CA GLN A 119 39.50 -4.92 94.08
C GLN A 119 38.80 -3.84 93.25
N GLU A 120 38.96 -2.56 93.61
CA GLU A 120 38.43 -1.44 92.83
C GLU A 120 39.00 -1.41 91.39
N ALA A 121 40.29 -1.70 91.22
CA ALA A 121 40.91 -1.81 89.90
C ALA A 121 40.37 -3.00 89.09
N ARG A 122 40.12 -4.15 89.73
CA ARG A 122 39.52 -5.33 89.08
C ARG A 122 38.09 -5.06 88.64
N ASP A 123 37.29 -4.45 89.50
CA ASP A 123 35.89 -4.12 89.19
C ASP A 123 35.83 -3.09 88.05
N SER A 124 36.73 -2.09 88.06
CA SER A 124 36.85 -1.13 86.97
C SER A 124 37.27 -1.77 85.65
N ALA A 125 38.25 -2.69 85.66
CA ALA A 125 38.67 -3.43 84.47
C ALA A 125 37.54 -4.30 83.91
N LEU A 126 36.79 -4.98 84.77
CA LEU A 126 35.64 -5.79 84.36
C LEU A 126 34.53 -4.94 83.76
N ALA A 127 34.25 -3.75 84.32
CA ALA A 127 33.30 -2.81 83.74
C ALA A 127 33.75 -2.31 82.36
N ALA A 128 35.05 -2.01 82.19
CA ALA A 128 35.62 -1.60 80.91
C ALA A 128 35.53 -2.72 79.86
N ASP A 129 35.83 -3.97 80.23
CA ASP A 129 35.70 -5.13 79.33
C ASP A 129 34.26 -5.37 78.91
N GLN A 130 33.30 -5.24 79.82
CA GLN A 130 31.88 -5.35 79.47
C GLN A 130 31.44 -4.26 78.48
N LEU A 131 31.91 -3.02 78.66
CA LEU A 131 31.64 -1.93 77.72
C LEU A 131 32.30 -2.19 76.36
N ARG A 132 33.54 -2.70 76.33
CA ARG A 132 34.24 -3.07 75.09
C ARG A 132 33.46 -4.14 74.33
N LEU A 133 33.02 -5.20 75.01
CA LEU A 133 32.24 -6.29 74.38
C LEU A 133 30.90 -5.79 73.82
N ARG A 134 30.21 -4.88 74.53
CA ARG A 134 28.98 -4.26 74.02
C ARG A 134 29.26 -3.44 72.76
N ALA A 135 30.29 -2.59 72.79
CA ALA A 135 30.68 -1.79 71.64
C ALA A 135 31.10 -2.65 70.43
N GLU A 136 31.81 -3.76 70.65
CA GLU A 136 32.15 -4.74 69.60
C GLU A 136 30.90 -5.42 69.03
N GLY A 137 29.93 -5.77 69.88
CA GLY A 137 28.64 -6.31 69.45
C GLY A 137 27.85 -5.33 68.58
N GLU A 138 27.76 -4.07 69.00
CA GLU A 138 27.10 -2.99 68.24
C GLU A 138 27.81 -2.72 66.92
N LEU A 139 29.15 -2.69 66.91
CA LEU A 139 29.94 -2.51 65.69
C LEU A 139 29.72 -3.65 64.71
N ASN A 140 29.67 -4.90 65.18
CA ASN A 140 29.37 -6.06 64.33
C ASN A 140 27.94 -6.01 63.76
N ALA A 141 26.95 -5.58 64.55
CA ALA A 141 25.58 -5.39 64.09
C ALA A 141 25.50 -4.30 63.00
N VAL A 142 26.16 -3.17 63.22
CA VAL A 142 26.25 -2.07 62.22
C VAL A 142 26.96 -2.54 60.95
N GLN A 143 28.07 -3.28 61.07
CA GLN A 143 28.81 -3.82 59.93
C GLN A 143 27.94 -4.77 59.09
N THR A 144 27.18 -5.64 59.77
CA THR A 144 26.24 -6.56 59.11
C THR A 144 25.17 -5.77 58.36
N ARG A 145 24.59 -4.75 59.00
CA ARG A 145 23.58 -3.90 58.37
C ARG A 145 24.11 -3.12 57.18
N ILE A 146 25.34 -2.62 57.25
CA ILE A 146 26.01 -1.95 56.12
C ILE A 146 26.16 -2.91 54.94
N ASN A 147 26.57 -4.16 55.19
CA ASN A 147 26.72 -5.17 54.13
C ASN A 147 25.37 -5.52 53.47
N GLU A 148 24.30 -5.68 54.27
CA GLU A 148 22.94 -5.87 53.75
C GLU A 148 22.49 -4.70 52.88
N LEU A 149 22.68 -3.46 53.35
CA LEU A 149 22.29 -2.25 52.61
C LEU A 149 23.09 -2.11 51.31
N ARG A 150 24.38 -2.45 51.31
CA ARG A 150 25.19 -2.49 50.09
C ARG A 150 24.68 -3.54 49.09
N GLY A 151 24.29 -4.72 49.56
CA GLY A 151 23.68 -5.75 48.72
C GLY A 151 22.35 -5.30 48.11
N ASN A 152 21.50 -4.69 48.92
CA ASN A 152 20.22 -4.14 48.47
C ASN A 152 20.40 -3.00 47.46
N LEU A 153 21.36 -2.10 47.70
CA LEU A 153 21.69 -1.01 46.77
C LEU A 153 22.16 -1.57 45.43
N ALA A 154 23.11 -2.52 45.44
CA ALA A 154 23.60 -3.15 44.22
C ALA A 154 22.48 -3.85 43.43
N SER A 155 21.56 -4.54 44.13
CA SER A 155 20.40 -5.16 43.48
C SER A 155 19.43 -4.12 42.89
N ALA A 156 19.21 -3.00 43.58
CA ALA A 156 18.36 -1.91 43.09
C ALA A 156 18.97 -1.20 41.86
N GLU A 157 20.28 -0.94 41.89
CA GLU A 157 21.03 -0.38 40.76
C GLU A 157 20.95 -1.29 39.53
N GLN A 158 21.11 -2.61 39.73
CA GLN A 158 20.98 -3.58 38.65
C GLN A 158 19.56 -3.59 38.06
N ARG A 159 18.52 -3.59 38.91
CA ARG A 159 17.12 -3.52 38.44
C ARG A 159 16.85 -2.23 37.67
N LEU A 160 17.37 -1.11 38.14
CA LEU A 160 17.24 0.17 37.45
C LEU A 160 17.91 0.14 36.07
N ALA A 161 19.11 -0.46 35.97
CA ALA A 161 19.80 -0.61 34.70
C ALA A 161 19.02 -1.51 33.72
N ASP A 162 18.46 -2.62 34.20
CA ASP A 162 17.65 -3.53 33.39
C ASP A 162 16.34 -2.86 32.91
N GLU A 163 15.66 -2.12 33.78
CA GLU A 163 14.45 -1.35 33.40
C GLU A 163 14.79 -0.21 32.43
N SER A 164 15.91 0.48 32.62
CA SER A 164 16.37 1.51 31.66
C SER A 164 16.58 0.91 30.27
N ARG A 165 17.21 -0.26 30.18
CA ARG A 165 17.40 -0.98 28.91
C ARG A 165 16.08 -1.43 28.29
N ARG A 166 15.13 -1.92 29.11
CA ARG A 166 13.79 -2.29 28.63
C ARG A 166 13.04 -1.08 28.09
N ASN A 167 13.08 0.05 28.79
CA ASN A 167 12.46 1.29 28.35
C ASN A 167 13.07 1.81 27.05
N GLU A 168 14.39 1.78 26.90
CA GLU A 168 15.07 2.14 25.64
C GLU A 168 14.65 1.22 24.48
N ALA A 169 14.54 -0.09 24.72
CA ALA A 169 14.09 -1.04 23.70
C ALA A 169 12.61 -0.80 23.31
N GLN A 170 11.76 -0.50 24.28
CA GLN A 170 10.36 -0.14 24.03
C GLN A 170 10.25 1.18 23.27
N ALA A 171 11.06 2.20 23.61
CA ALA A 171 11.10 3.47 22.89
C ALA A 171 11.46 3.27 21.41
N ARG A 172 12.48 2.45 21.12
CA ARG A 172 12.83 2.08 19.73
C ARG A 172 11.70 1.37 19.01
N THR A 173 11.02 0.45 19.69
CA THR A 173 9.86 -0.26 19.12
C THR A 173 8.72 0.71 18.80
N ILE A 174 8.46 1.69 19.67
CA ILE A 174 7.45 2.73 19.42
C ILE A 174 7.85 3.57 18.21
N GLU A 175 9.11 4.01 18.13
CA GLU A 175 9.61 4.78 16.97
C GLU A 175 9.47 4.02 15.65
N GLU A 176 9.79 2.72 15.64
CA GLU A 176 9.59 1.84 14.48
C GLU A 176 8.10 1.74 14.08
N LYS A 177 7.21 1.54 15.07
CA LYS A 177 5.76 1.46 14.83
C LYS A 177 5.19 2.80 14.36
N ASP A 178 5.64 3.92 14.90
CA ASP A 178 5.25 5.25 14.43
C ASP A 178 5.72 5.50 12.98
N ALA A 179 6.92 5.04 12.62
CA ALA A 179 7.41 5.11 11.25
C ALA A 179 6.58 4.22 10.29
N GLU A 180 6.20 3.01 10.70
CA GLU A 180 5.28 2.15 9.94
C GLU A 180 3.91 2.80 9.75
N ILE A 181 3.33 3.37 10.81
CA ILE A 181 2.05 4.07 10.76
C ILE A 181 2.11 5.25 9.78
N ARG A 182 3.17 6.06 9.81
CA ARG A 182 3.36 7.16 8.84
C ARG A 182 3.42 6.65 7.40
N ARG A 183 4.17 5.57 7.14
CA ARG A 183 4.21 4.95 5.79
C ARG A 183 2.84 4.46 5.34
N HIS A 184 2.03 3.90 6.24
CA HIS A 184 0.67 3.47 5.92
C HIS A 184 -0.23 4.66 5.62
N PHE A 185 -0.14 5.76 6.38
CA PHE A 185 -0.88 6.99 6.07
C PHE A 185 -0.48 7.56 4.71
N ASP A 186 0.81 7.68 4.41
CA ASP A 186 1.30 8.15 3.12
C ASP A 186 0.81 7.28 1.95
N ALA A 187 0.79 5.95 2.14
CA ALA A 187 0.29 5.01 1.15
C ALA A 187 -1.24 5.14 0.95
N ILE A 188 -2.01 5.32 2.02
CA ILE A 188 -3.46 5.55 1.95
C ILE A 188 -3.76 6.88 1.24
N GLU A 189 -3.03 7.95 1.56
CA GLU A 189 -3.16 9.23 0.87
C GLU A 189 -2.85 9.12 -0.63
N ALA A 190 -1.79 8.42 -1.00
CA ALA A 190 -1.45 8.18 -2.40
C ALA A 190 -2.54 7.36 -3.13
N ALA A 191 -3.08 6.32 -2.49
CA ALA A 191 -4.17 5.53 -3.02
C ALA A 191 -5.45 6.35 -3.19
N ASN A 192 -5.79 7.20 -2.22
CA ASN A 192 -6.94 8.11 -2.31
C ASN A 192 -6.79 9.10 -3.46
N ARG A 193 -5.62 9.72 -3.64
CA ARG A 193 -5.36 10.61 -4.79
C ARG A 193 -5.50 9.87 -6.13
N ALA A 194 -5.01 8.63 -6.21
CA ALA A 194 -5.16 7.81 -7.41
C ALA A 194 -6.63 7.47 -7.70
N LEU A 195 -7.41 7.13 -6.67
CA LEU A 195 -8.85 6.88 -6.80
C LEU A 195 -9.63 8.14 -7.21
N GLU A 196 -9.31 9.30 -6.66
CA GLU A 196 -9.92 10.58 -7.06
C GLU A 196 -9.62 10.91 -8.52
N GLN A 197 -8.38 10.71 -8.96
CA GLN A 197 -7.99 10.88 -10.37
C GLN A 197 -8.74 9.91 -11.29
N ALA A 198 -8.81 8.63 -10.94
CA ALA A 198 -9.54 7.62 -11.71
C ALA A 198 -11.05 7.95 -11.78
N ASN A 199 -11.65 8.37 -10.67
CA ASN A 199 -13.05 8.80 -10.64
C ASN A 199 -13.28 10.05 -11.51
N GLN A 200 -12.35 11.00 -11.50
CA GLN A 200 -12.45 12.19 -12.34
C GLN A 200 -12.34 11.86 -13.83
N GLN A 201 -11.38 11.00 -14.20
CA GLN A 201 -11.25 10.49 -15.56
C GLN A 201 -12.53 9.77 -16.01
N HIS A 202 -13.08 8.89 -15.17
CA HIS A 202 -14.33 8.20 -15.48
C HIS A 202 -15.51 9.17 -15.67
N ARG A 203 -15.62 10.24 -14.87
CA ARG A 203 -16.65 11.28 -15.07
C ARG A 203 -16.48 11.98 -16.42
N GLU A 204 -15.24 12.36 -16.76
CA GLU A 204 -14.93 13.03 -18.03
C GLU A 204 -15.22 12.15 -19.24
N GLU A 205 -14.82 10.87 -19.17
CA GLU A 205 -15.13 9.87 -20.20
C GLU A 205 -16.64 9.62 -20.31
N SER A 206 -17.34 9.49 -19.18
CA SER A 206 -18.79 9.34 -19.18
C SER A 206 -19.49 10.54 -19.82
N HIS A 207 -19.05 11.76 -19.53
CA HIS A 207 -19.58 12.97 -20.18
C HIS A 207 -19.29 13.00 -21.68
N ARG A 208 -18.08 12.58 -22.09
CA ARG A 208 -17.70 12.49 -23.50
C ARG A 208 -18.56 11.48 -24.26
N LEU A 209 -18.76 10.29 -23.70
CA LEU A 209 -19.58 9.24 -24.30
C LEU A 209 -21.05 9.65 -24.37
N LEU A 210 -21.58 10.28 -23.32
CA LEU A 210 -22.96 10.79 -23.32
C LEU A 210 -23.18 11.80 -24.47
N LYS A 211 -22.22 12.73 -24.63
CA LYS A 211 -22.24 13.71 -25.72
C LYS A 211 -22.18 13.03 -27.09
N GLN A 212 -21.31 12.02 -27.25
CA GLN A 212 -21.23 11.26 -28.49
C GLN A 212 -22.55 10.54 -28.82
N VAL A 213 -23.18 9.90 -27.82
CA VAL A 213 -24.49 9.25 -28.00
C VAL A 213 -25.56 10.25 -28.41
N ASP A 214 -25.58 11.45 -27.82
CA ASP A 214 -26.52 12.50 -28.20
C ASP A 214 -26.26 13.02 -29.62
N ASP A 215 -25.00 13.22 -30.01
CA ASP A 215 -24.61 13.62 -31.36
C ASP A 215 -25.01 12.55 -32.40
N GLU A 216 -24.77 11.27 -32.12
CA GLU A 216 -25.19 10.14 -32.96
C GLU A 216 -26.71 10.06 -33.08
N ARG A 217 -27.45 10.23 -31.96
CA ARG A 217 -28.92 10.29 -31.97
C ARG A 217 -29.44 11.45 -32.81
N GLN A 218 -28.85 12.63 -32.71
CA GLN A 218 -29.24 13.79 -33.53
C GLN A 218 -28.92 13.56 -35.01
N SER A 219 -27.74 13.02 -35.32
CA SER A 219 -27.35 12.67 -36.68
C SER A 219 -28.32 11.65 -37.29
N GLY A 220 -28.61 10.56 -36.57
CA GLY A 220 -29.57 9.53 -37.01
C GLY A 220 -30.98 10.08 -37.23
N ARG A 221 -31.45 11.01 -36.37
CA ARG A 221 -32.74 11.70 -36.60
C ARG A 221 -32.73 12.53 -37.88
N LYS A 222 -31.65 13.29 -38.15
CA LYS A 222 -31.52 14.08 -39.39
C LYS A 222 -31.47 13.19 -40.62
N GLU A 223 -30.76 12.08 -40.56
CA GLU A 223 -30.68 11.11 -41.64
C GLU A 223 -32.02 10.41 -41.89
N ALA A 224 -32.72 9.97 -40.83
CA ALA A 224 -34.06 9.41 -40.94
C ALA A 224 -35.06 10.40 -41.56
N GLN A 225 -35.00 11.67 -41.16
CA GLN A 225 -35.83 12.72 -41.76
C GLN A 225 -35.48 12.94 -43.23
N ARG A 226 -34.19 12.95 -43.59
CA ARG A 226 -33.74 13.05 -44.98
C ARG A 226 -34.24 11.87 -45.83
N LEU A 227 -34.16 10.65 -45.32
CA LEU A 227 -34.65 9.45 -46.01
C LEU A 227 -36.17 9.47 -46.18
N ASN A 228 -36.92 9.91 -45.17
CA ASN A 228 -38.38 10.08 -45.30
C ASN A 228 -38.73 11.11 -46.38
N ASN A 229 -38.04 12.26 -46.41
CA ASN A 229 -38.26 13.26 -47.46
C ASN A 229 -37.95 12.70 -48.86
N LEU A 230 -36.88 11.90 -49.00
CA LEU A 230 -36.55 11.24 -50.27
C LEU A 230 -37.60 10.19 -50.66
N LEU A 231 -38.13 9.43 -49.70
CA LEU A 231 -39.22 8.48 -49.94
C LEU A 231 -40.52 9.17 -50.34
N GLU A 232 -40.88 10.27 -49.69
CA GLU A 232 -42.06 11.07 -50.06
C GLU A 232 -41.91 11.62 -51.47
N LYS A 233 -40.73 12.15 -51.82
CA LYS A 233 -40.42 12.61 -53.17
C LYS A 233 -40.49 11.48 -54.21
N ALA A 234 -39.90 10.33 -53.91
CA ALA A 234 -39.98 9.17 -54.81
C ALA A 234 -41.42 8.68 -54.98
N ARG A 235 -42.24 8.72 -53.91
CA ARG A 235 -43.67 8.40 -53.97
C ARG A 235 -44.42 9.40 -54.84
N SER A 236 -44.19 10.71 -54.69
CA SER A 236 -44.84 11.73 -55.51
C SER A 236 -44.46 11.58 -56.99
N GLU A 237 -43.17 11.41 -57.30
CA GLU A 237 -42.68 11.15 -58.67
C GLU A 237 -43.31 9.87 -59.25
N THR A 238 -43.45 8.81 -58.44
CA THR A 238 -44.11 7.57 -58.88
C THR A 238 -45.60 7.80 -59.17
N THR A 239 -46.30 8.61 -58.37
CA THR A 239 -47.70 8.95 -58.64
C THR A 239 -47.86 9.83 -59.88
N GLU A 240 -46.96 10.80 -60.09
CA GLU A 240 -46.93 11.65 -61.28
C GLU A 240 -46.67 10.81 -62.54
N ALA A 241 -45.68 9.92 -62.51
CA ALA A 241 -45.39 9.03 -63.64
C ALA A 241 -46.57 8.10 -63.97
N ARG A 242 -47.30 7.61 -62.96
CA ARG A 242 -48.52 6.83 -63.18
C ARG A 242 -49.62 7.65 -63.83
N ASN A 243 -49.87 8.86 -63.35
CA ASN A 243 -50.89 9.76 -63.90
C ASN A 243 -50.56 10.16 -65.35
N GLU A 244 -49.29 10.45 -65.63
CA GLU A 244 -48.83 10.74 -66.97
C GLU A 244 -48.96 9.51 -67.89
N SER A 245 -48.61 8.32 -67.43
CA SER A 245 -48.82 7.08 -68.18
C SER A 245 -50.29 6.82 -68.49
N THR A 246 -51.20 7.08 -67.55
CA THR A 246 -52.65 6.98 -67.81
C THR A 246 -53.12 7.99 -68.85
N ARG A 247 -52.67 9.25 -68.73
CA ARG A 247 -52.97 10.31 -69.69
C ARG A 247 -52.50 9.96 -71.11
N GLN A 248 -51.28 9.45 -71.24
CA GLN A 248 -50.72 9.00 -72.51
C GLN A 248 -51.49 7.82 -73.11
N ARG A 249 -52.02 6.91 -72.28
CA ARG A 249 -52.90 5.82 -72.77
C ARG A 249 -54.23 6.34 -73.28
N GLU A 250 -54.85 7.29 -72.58
CA GLU A 250 -56.09 7.94 -73.01
C GLU A 250 -55.89 8.71 -74.32
N GLU A 251 -54.80 9.45 -74.44
CA GLU A 251 -54.45 10.18 -75.67
C GLU A 251 -54.17 9.22 -76.84
N ASN A 252 -53.43 8.13 -76.61
CA ASN A 252 -53.23 7.10 -77.63
C ASN A 252 -54.54 6.44 -78.06
N ALA A 253 -55.44 6.12 -77.13
CA ALA A 253 -56.75 5.56 -77.44
C ALA A 253 -57.60 6.55 -78.28
N ARG A 254 -57.51 7.84 -77.96
CA ARG A 254 -58.14 8.91 -78.76
C ARG A 254 -57.55 9.02 -80.15
N ILE A 255 -56.23 9.02 -80.30
CA ILE A 255 -55.56 9.07 -81.62
C ILE A 255 -55.91 7.82 -82.44
N GLN A 256 -55.97 6.64 -81.82
CA GLN A 256 -56.38 5.41 -82.50
C GLN A 256 -57.83 5.50 -83.01
N SER A 257 -58.76 6.04 -82.21
CA SER A 257 -60.16 6.21 -82.64
C SER A 257 -60.30 7.27 -83.75
N GLU A 258 -59.57 8.39 -83.64
CA GLU A 258 -59.49 9.41 -84.69
C GLU A 258 -58.91 8.82 -85.99
N ASN A 259 -57.83 8.03 -85.92
CA ASN A 259 -57.24 7.35 -87.08
C ASN A 259 -58.18 6.31 -87.69
N ALA A 260 -58.92 5.54 -86.87
CA ALA A 260 -59.91 4.59 -87.37
C ALA A 260 -61.06 5.30 -88.09
N ALA A 261 -61.54 6.43 -87.54
CA ALA A 261 -62.55 7.26 -88.17
C ALA A 261 -62.04 7.88 -89.50
N LEU A 262 -60.81 8.41 -89.51
CA LEU A 262 -60.17 8.91 -90.73
C LEU A 262 -59.97 7.81 -91.77
N GLY A 263 -59.59 6.59 -91.35
CA GLY A 263 -59.47 5.42 -92.23
C GLY A 263 -60.81 4.99 -92.83
N ALA A 264 -61.90 5.00 -92.04
CA ALA A 264 -63.25 4.74 -92.52
C ALA A 264 -63.72 5.81 -93.51
N ASN A 265 -63.47 7.09 -93.20
CA ASN A 265 -63.76 8.20 -94.11
C ASN A 265 -62.96 8.10 -95.41
N LYS A 266 -61.67 7.77 -95.33
CA LYS A 266 -60.83 7.54 -96.51
C LYS A 266 -61.36 6.38 -97.35
N SER A 267 -61.72 5.25 -96.75
CA SER A 267 -62.27 4.10 -97.46
C SER A 267 -63.61 4.44 -98.13
N SER A 268 -64.47 5.21 -97.45
CA SER A 268 -65.73 5.73 -98.00
C SER A 268 -65.49 6.66 -99.20
N LEU A 269 -64.51 7.57 -99.09
CA LEU A 269 -64.09 8.44 -100.18
C LEU A 269 -63.51 7.65 -101.36
N GLU A 270 -62.66 6.66 -101.11
CA GLU A 270 -62.10 5.78 -102.15
C GLU A 270 -63.22 5.00 -102.87
N ALA A 271 -64.19 4.47 -102.13
CA ALA A 271 -65.36 3.80 -102.71
C ALA A 271 -66.22 4.77 -103.55
N SER A 272 -66.43 6.00 -103.06
CA SER A 272 -67.16 7.04 -103.81
C SER A 272 -66.42 7.45 -105.08
N VAL A 273 -65.09 7.59 -105.04
CA VAL A 273 -64.27 7.87 -106.22
C VAL A 273 -64.33 6.71 -107.21
N ALA A 274 -64.27 5.46 -106.74
CA ALA A 274 -64.41 4.28 -107.59
C ALA A 274 -65.79 4.22 -108.27
N ASP A 275 -66.87 4.50 -107.55
CA ASP A 275 -68.23 4.61 -108.11
C ASP A 275 -68.32 5.72 -109.16
N LEU A 276 -67.82 6.93 -108.84
CA LEU A 276 -67.80 8.06 -109.77
C LEU A 276 -66.98 7.75 -111.03
N ASN A 277 -65.83 7.08 -110.90
CA ASN A 277 -65.04 6.62 -112.04
C ASN A 277 -65.80 5.57 -112.87
N GLY A 278 -66.52 4.64 -112.23
CA GLY A 278 -67.38 3.68 -112.93
C GLY A 278 -68.52 4.36 -113.69
N ARG A 279 -69.16 5.36 -113.08
CA ARG A 279 -70.19 6.19 -113.73
C ARG A 279 -69.62 7.00 -114.89
N LEU A 280 -68.43 7.56 -114.73
CA LEU A 280 -67.71 8.27 -115.79
C LEU A 280 -67.40 7.33 -116.96
N ALA A 281 -66.85 6.14 -116.70
CA ALA A 281 -66.56 5.15 -117.74
C ALA A 281 -67.83 4.71 -118.49
N ASN A 282 -68.94 4.50 -117.78
CA ASN A 282 -70.24 4.23 -118.40
C ASN A 282 -70.72 5.41 -119.27
N ALA A 283 -70.60 6.65 -118.77
CA ALA A 283 -70.97 7.85 -119.52
C ALA A 283 -70.11 8.00 -120.79
N GLU A 284 -68.80 7.78 -120.71
CA GLU A 284 -67.88 7.76 -121.85
C GLU A 284 -68.26 6.67 -122.86
N GLN A 285 -68.65 5.48 -122.40
CA GLN A 285 -69.11 4.41 -123.29
C GLN A 285 -70.43 4.77 -123.99
N THR A 286 -71.40 5.36 -123.28
CA THR A 286 -72.64 5.85 -123.90
C THR A 286 -72.37 6.98 -124.89
N LEU A 287 -71.42 7.87 -124.59
CA LEU A 287 -71.01 8.93 -125.50
C LEU A 287 -70.37 8.35 -126.77
N ARG A 288 -69.48 7.36 -126.65
CA ARG A 288 -68.89 6.67 -127.81
C ARG A 288 -69.97 6.00 -128.68
N ARG A 289 -70.93 5.30 -128.07
CA ARG A 289 -72.08 4.73 -128.81
C ARG A 289 -72.90 5.79 -129.53
N ALA A 290 -73.23 6.89 -128.85
CA ALA A 290 -73.97 7.99 -129.47
C ALA A 290 -73.17 8.66 -130.62
N GLN A 291 -71.84 8.76 -130.48
CA GLN A 291 -70.96 9.23 -131.56
C GLN A 291 -70.96 8.26 -132.74
N GLU A 292 -70.84 6.94 -132.50
CA GLU A 292 -70.95 5.91 -133.54
C GLU A 292 -72.31 5.99 -134.26
N GLU A 293 -73.42 6.06 -133.52
CA GLU A 293 -74.76 6.22 -134.07
C GLU A 293 -74.92 7.52 -134.89
N SER A 294 -74.35 8.63 -134.41
CA SER A 294 -74.32 9.91 -135.14
C SER A 294 -73.54 9.79 -136.45
N THR A 295 -72.39 9.11 -136.46
CA THR A 295 -71.63 8.87 -137.70
C THR A 295 -72.41 8.00 -138.69
N VAL A 296 -73.10 6.95 -138.22
CA VAL A 296 -73.96 6.11 -139.05
C VAL A 296 -75.10 6.93 -139.65
N LEU A 297 -75.76 7.77 -138.84
CA LEU A 297 -76.83 8.65 -139.30
C LEU A 297 -76.32 9.67 -140.32
N ARG A 298 -75.13 10.26 -140.11
CA ARG A 298 -74.51 11.18 -141.07
C ARG A 298 -74.25 10.50 -142.41
N VAL A 299 -73.67 9.29 -142.41
CA VAL A 299 -73.45 8.51 -143.65
C VAL A 299 -74.76 8.20 -144.35
N ARG A 300 -75.81 7.80 -143.61
CA ARG A 300 -77.15 7.58 -144.19
C ARG A 300 -77.72 8.85 -144.82
N TYR A 301 -77.56 10.00 -144.17
CA TYR A 301 -78.01 11.28 -144.70
C TYR A 301 -77.25 11.66 -145.97
N GLU A 302 -75.92 11.56 -145.97
CA GLU A 302 -75.07 11.81 -147.14
C GLU A 302 -75.46 10.90 -148.32
N THR A 303 -75.75 9.62 -148.06
CA THR A 303 -76.21 8.66 -149.08
C THR A 303 -77.58 9.05 -149.65
N ALA A 304 -78.52 9.49 -148.79
CA ALA A 304 -79.83 9.94 -149.23
C ALA A 304 -79.76 11.26 -150.04
N GLU A 305 -78.86 12.17 -149.67
CA GLU A 305 -78.61 13.43 -150.39
C GLU A 305 -78.07 13.16 -151.81
N GLN A 306 -77.16 12.19 -151.97
CA GLN A 306 -76.64 11.76 -153.28
C GLN A 306 -77.76 11.22 -154.18
N LEU A 307 -78.60 10.32 -153.67
CA LEU A 307 -79.75 9.78 -154.43
C LEU A 307 -80.73 10.88 -154.85
N ARG A 308 -80.94 11.91 -154.01
CA ARG A 308 -81.78 13.07 -154.36
C ARG A 308 -81.16 13.90 -155.49
N GLN A 309 -79.85 14.13 -155.47
CA GLN A 309 -79.15 14.87 -156.52
C GLN A 309 -79.20 14.13 -157.86
N GLU A 310 -79.05 12.81 -157.86
CA GLU A 310 -79.19 11.97 -159.05
C GLU A 310 -80.60 12.05 -159.65
N ALA A 311 -81.64 11.95 -158.81
CA ALA A 311 -83.02 12.11 -159.25
C ALA A 311 -83.32 13.52 -159.81
N SER A 312 -82.74 14.55 -159.19
CA SER A 312 -82.84 15.93 -159.70
C SER A 312 -82.16 16.11 -161.06
N GLY A 313 -81.04 15.42 -161.30
CA GLY A 313 -80.34 15.44 -162.59
C GLY A 313 -81.15 14.81 -163.72
N GLN A 314 -81.86 13.72 -163.44
CA GLN A 314 -82.73 13.02 -164.40
C GLN A 314 -83.96 13.86 -164.80
N CYS A 315 -84.56 14.60 -163.86
CA CYS A 315 -85.68 15.49 -164.18
C CYS A 315 -85.28 16.68 -165.07
N ASN A 316 -84.06 17.21 -164.91
CA ASN A 316 -83.58 18.32 -165.76
C ASN A 316 -83.32 17.88 -167.21
N THR A 317 -82.76 16.69 -167.41
CA THR A 317 -82.52 16.14 -168.76
C THR A 317 -83.84 15.89 -169.50
N GLN A 318 -84.86 15.37 -168.82
CA GLN A 318 -86.20 15.21 -169.40
C GLN A 318 -86.88 16.54 -169.74
N ALA A 319 -86.60 17.62 -169.00
CA ALA A 319 -87.15 18.94 -169.28
C ALA A 319 -86.52 19.59 -170.52
N GLU A 320 -85.24 19.33 -170.79
CA GLU A 320 -84.55 19.81 -172.00
C GLU A 320 -85.08 19.13 -173.27
N GLU A 321 -85.27 17.80 -173.24
CA GLU A 321 -85.82 17.02 -174.37
C GLU A 321 -87.24 17.47 -174.79
N LEU A 322 -88.08 17.81 -173.81
CA LEU A 322 -89.43 18.36 -174.06
C LEU A 322 -89.38 19.77 -174.69
N GLY A 323 -88.36 20.55 -174.39
CA GLY A 323 -88.14 21.88 -174.97
C GLY A 323 -87.74 21.83 -176.44
N GLU A 324 -86.95 20.83 -176.84
CA GLU A 324 -86.54 20.63 -178.23
C GLU A 324 -87.68 20.12 -179.11
N LEU A 325 -88.49 19.19 -178.59
CA LEU A 325 -89.70 18.69 -179.26
C LEU A 325 -90.68 19.81 -179.61
N ARG A 326 -90.91 20.78 -178.71
CA ARG A 326 -91.83 21.91 -178.97
C ARG A 326 -91.38 22.82 -180.11
N ARG A 327 -90.08 23.08 -180.23
CA ARG A 327 -89.56 23.92 -181.35
C ARG A 327 -89.72 23.25 -182.70
N THR A 328 -89.61 21.93 -182.77
CA THR A 328 -89.80 21.19 -184.04
C THR A 328 -91.25 21.20 -184.53
N VAL A 329 -92.22 21.21 -183.61
CA VAL A 329 -93.66 21.26 -183.94
C VAL A 329 -94.05 22.63 -184.50
N GLU A 330 -93.61 23.72 -183.88
CA GLU A 330 -93.91 25.09 -184.35
C GLU A 330 -93.38 25.36 -185.77
N GLN A 331 -92.26 24.73 -186.14
CA GLN A 331 -91.62 24.92 -187.44
C GLN A 331 -92.33 24.16 -188.58
N LEU A 332 -93.02 23.06 -188.27
CA LEU A 332 -93.80 22.28 -189.24
C LEU A 332 -95.16 22.92 -189.55
N GLU A 333 -95.79 23.58 -188.57
CA GLU A 333 -97.07 24.27 -188.75
C GLU A 333 -96.96 25.50 -189.66
N SER A 334 -95.85 26.25 -189.57
CA SER A 334 -95.59 27.43 -190.41
C SER A 334 -95.49 27.10 -191.91
N ASN A 335 -94.87 25.98 -192.26
CA ASN A 335 -94.67 25.58 -193.65
C ASN A 335 -95.96 25.15 -194.35
N LEU A 336 -96.96 24.68 -193.59
CA LEU A 336 -98.24 24.19 -194.13
C LEU A 336 -99.21 25.32 -194.50
N ALA A 337 -99.05 26.50 -193.89
CA ALA A 337 -99.87 27.68 -194.18
C ALA A 337 -99.52 28.33 -195.54
N VAL A 338 -98.25 28.27 -195.94
CA VAL A 338 -97.75 28.83 -197.20
C VAL A 338 -98.18 27.99 -198.42
N ALA A 339 -98.30 26.67 -198.26
CA ALA A 339 -98.68 25.76 -199.34
C ALA A 339 -100.16 25.85 -199.75
N ARG A 340 -101.07 26.24 -198.83
CA ARG A 340 -102.53 26.29 -199.10
C ARG A 340 -102.99 27.54 -199.87
N ALA A 341 -102.21 28.61 -199.91
CA ALA A 341 -102.58 29.83 -200.64
C ALA A 341 -102.25 29.79 -202.15
N ALA A 342 -101.45 28.82 -202.61
CA ALA A 342 -101.00 28.71 -204.00
C ALA A 342 -101.92 27.88 -204.92
N GLN A 343 -102.97 27.20 -204.40
CA GLN A 343 -103.65 26.10 -205.10
C GLN A 343 -105.06 26.40 -205.69
N HIS A 344 -105.54 27.65 -205.72
CA HIS A 344 -106.86 27.97 -206.34
C HIS A 344 -106.85 29.10 -207.39
N ARG A 345 -105.70 29.37 -208.03
CA ARG A 345 -105.55 30.33 -209.15
C ARG A 345 -105.39 29.70 -210.55
N ALA A 346 -105.62 28.40 -210.72
CA ALA A 346 -105.48 27.75 -212.02
C ALA A 346 -106.46 26.59 -212.19
N GLU A 347 -107.67 26.89 -212.68
CA GLU A 347 -108.42 26.12 -213.70
C GLU A 347 -109.77 26.80 -213.93
N GLY A 348 -109.83 27.59 -215.00
CA GLY A 348 -111.04 28.09 -215.62
C GLY A 348 -111.40 27.26 -216.86
N ASP A 349 -112.69 27.34 -217.18
CA ASP A 349 -113.28 27.30 -218.52
C ASP A 349 -113.57 25.96 -219.24
N LEU A 350 -114.88 25.83 -219.56
CA LEU A 350 -115.54 25.29 -220.77
C LEU A 350 -116.30 23.94 -220.64
N LYS A 351 -117.63 23.99 -220.43
CA LYS A 351 -118.67 24.10 -221.50
C LYS A 351 -120.10 23.75 -221.01
N SER A 352 -121.05 24.55 -221.51
CA SER A 352 -122.53 24.49 -221.58
C SER A 352 -123.10 23.16 -222.16
N PRO A 353 -124.44 22.86 -222.23
CA PRO A 353 -125.59 23.79 -222.29
C PRO A 353 -126.88 23.38 -221.54
N GLY A 354 -127.86 24.29 -221.50
CA GLY A 354 -129.24 24.01 -221.07
C GLY A 354 -129.61 24.64 -219.74
#